data_AF-A0A3B8QAX7-F1
#
_entry.id   AF-A0A3B8QAX7-F1
#
_cell.length_a   1.000
_cell.length_b   1.000
_cell.length_c   1.000
_cell.angle_alpha   90.00
_cell.angle_beta   90.00
_cell.angle_gamma   90.00
#
_symmetry.space_group_name_H-M   'P 1'
#
loop_
_entity.id
_entity.type
_entity.pdbx_description
1 polymer ?
#
loop_
_entity_poly.entity_id
_entity_poly.type
_entity_poly.pdbx_seq_one_letter_code
_entity_poly.pdbx_strand_id
1 'polypeptide(L)'
;LLMIAHGIVKSGVDLQNVTKKDVKISGSKISLTLPKPQLLDAYLDESKTEVVERSTGLLRMFDQKMEQEARRQALEQIRKAARSAGILKDAEDRTRLQLTVLARAAGFTDVEISFE
;
A
#
# COMPACT_ATOMS: atom_id res chain seq x y z
N LEU A 1 10.56 -5.56 -26.33
CA LEU A 1 9.52 -4.67 -25.77
C LEU A 1 10.15 -3.89 -24.65
N LEU A 2 10.27 -2.58 -24.84
CA LEU A 2 10.65 -1.62 -23.82
C LEU A 2 9.39 -0.88 -23.38
N MET A 3 9.10 -0.93 -22.08
CA MET A 3 7.93 -0.30 -21.46
C MET A 3 8.39 0.46 -20.23
N ILE A 4 7.96 1.72 -20.11
CA ILE A 4 8.11 2.53 -18.91
C ILE A 4 6.80 2.38 -18.13
N ALA A 5 6.85 1.61 -17.04
CA ALA A 5 5.70 1.34 -16.20
C ALA A 5 5.64 2.31 -15.03
N HIS A 6 4.53 3.04 -14.89
CA HIS A 6 4.27 3.88 -13.73
C HIS A 6 3.35 3.15 -12.77
N GLY A 7 3.87 2.79 -11.59
CA GLY A 7 3.12 2.05 -10.57
C GLY A 7 2.57 2.95 -9.48
N ILE A 8 1.34 2.69 -9.05
CA ILE A 8 0.76 3.24 -7.82
C ILE A 8 0.56 2.10 -6.85
N VAL A 9 1.06 2.26 -5.62
CA VAL A 9 0.89 1.29 -4.53
C VAL A 9 0.28 2.01 -3.33
N LYS A 10 -0.77 1.43 -2.76
CA LYS A 10 -1.43 1.92 -1.56
C LYS A 10 -1.19 0.95 -0.41
N SER A 11 -0.85 1.48 0.75
CA SER A 11 -0.72 0.73 2.00
C SER A 11 -1.61 1.33 3.07
N GLY A 12 -1.98 0.51 4.05
CA GLY A 12 -2.76 0.95 5.19
C GLY A 12 -3.10 -0.20 6.13
N VAL A 13 -3.79 0.14 7.20
CA VAL A 13 -4.34 -0.83 8.16
C VAL A 13 -5.79 -1.07 7.79
N ASP A 14 -6.16 -2.34 7.60
CA ASP A 14 -7.54 -2.72 7.39
C ASP A 14 -8.26 -2.85 8.73
N LEU A 15 -9.22 -1.95 8.97
CA LEU A 15 -9.95 -1.88 10.22
C LEU A 15 -11.22 -2.75 10.24
N GLN A 16 -11.54 -3.48 9.15
CA GLN A 16 -12.74 -4.32 9.10
C GLN A 16 -12.78 -5.38 10.20
N ASN A 17 -11.62 -5.87 10.63
CA ASN A 17 -11.50 -6.88 11.67
C ASN A 17 -11.28 -6.30 13.07
N VAL A 18 -11.22 -4.97 13.22
CA VAL A 18 -11.08 -4.33 14.53
C VAL A 18 -12.41 -4.38 15.26
N THR A 19 -12.37 -4.92 16.47
CA THR A 19 -13.54 -5.10 17.33
C THR A 19 -13.44 -4.26 18.60
N LYS A 20 -14.51 -4.24 19.39
CA LYS A 20 -14.51 -3.59 20.71
C LYS A 20 -13.46 -4.19 21.67
N LYS A 21 -13.01 -5.42 21.45
CA LYS A 21 -12.01 -6.08 22.31
C LYS A 21 -10.60 -5.49 22.12
N ASP A 22 -10.38 -4.90 20.96
CA ASP A 22 -9.10 -4.31 20.55
C ASP A 22 -8.96 -2.85 21.03
N VAL A 23 -10.00 -2.33 21.68
CA VAL A 23 -10.05 -0.99 22.27
C VAL A 23 -10.21 -1.12 23.77
N LYS A 24 -9.22 -0.65 24.53
CA LYS A 24 -9.26 -0.61 26.00
C LYS A 24 -9.17 0.83 26.47
N ILE A 25 -10.10 1.22 27.34
CA ILE A 25 -10.13 2.56 27.93
C ILE A 25 -10.03 2.42 29.45
N SER A 26 -9.14 3.18 30.07
CA SER A 26 -8.96 3.25 31.52
C SER A 26 -8.69 4.69 31.93
N GLY A 27 -9.70 5.36 32.51
CA GLY A 27 -9.62 6.77 32.85
C GLY A 27 -9.35 7.63 31.61
N SER A 28 -8.23 8.35 31.60
CA SER A 28 -7.78 9.18 30.46
C SER A 28 -6.84 8.45 29.49
N LYS A 29 -6.60 7.15 29.70
CA LYS A 29 -5.77 6.30 28.83
C LYS A 29 -6.63 5.51 27.84
N ILE A 30 -6.20 5.46 26.59
CA ILE A 30 -6.73 4.57 25.55
C ILE A 30 -5.60 3.71 24.97
N SER A 31 -5.86 2.40 24.86
CA SER A 31 -4.97 1.44 24.21
C SER A 31 -5.70 0.80 23.02
N LEU A 32 -5.08 0.86 21.84
CA LEU A 32 -5.59 0.32 20.58
C LEU A 32 -4.66 -0.78 20.06
N THR A 33 -5.20 -1.98 19.85
CA THR A 33 -4.52 -3.05 19.12
C THR A 33 -5.05 -3.08 17.69
N LEU A 34 -4.17 -2.90 16.72
CA LEU A 34 -4.55 -2.80 15.31
C LEU A 34 -3.93 -3.93 14.50
N PRO A 35 -4.54 -4.37 13.39
CA PRO A 35 -3.89 -5.26 12.45
C PRO A 35 -2.63 -4.63 11.87
N LYS A 36 -1.64 -5.45 11.53
CA LYS A 36 -0.46 -4.96 10.82
C LYS A 36 -0.82 -4.29 9.49
N PRO A 37 -0.10 -3.21 9.10
CA PRO A 37 -0.29 -2.60 7.80
C PRO A 37 -0.01 -3.58 6.65
N GLN A 38 -0.80 -3.48 5.60
CA GLN A 38 -0.69 -4.30 4.40
C GLN A 38 -0.77 -3.45 3.14
N LEU A 39 -0.39 -4.05 2.00
CA LEU A 39 -0.68 -3.47 0.70
C LEU A 39 -2.17 -3.66 0.41
N LEU A 40 -2.90 -2.55 0.30
CA LEU A 40 -4.34 -2.57 0.02
C LEU A 40 -4.60 -2.60 -1.48
N ASP A 41 -3.74 -1.97 -2.27
CA ASP A 41 -3.91 -1.85 -3.71
C ASP A 41 -2.56 -1.65 -4.40
N ALA A 42 -2.46 -2.14 -5.63
CA ALA A 42 -1.32 -1.91 -6.49
C ALA A 42 -1.74 -2.07 -7.95
N TYR A 43 -1.53 -1.04 -8.76
CA TYR A 43 -1.91 -1.01 -10.17
C TYR A 43 -0.96 -0.13 -10.98
N LEU A 44 -1.02 -0.27 -12.31
CA LEU A 44 -0.33 0.60 -13.23
C LEU A 44 -1.19 1.84 -13.49
N ASP A 45 -0.58 3.02 -13.45
CA ASP A 45 -1.20 4.23 -13.95
C ASP A 45 -1.17 4.18 -15.49
N GLU A 46 -2.29 3.78 -16.09
CA GLU A 46 -2.43 3.64 -17.54
C GLU A 46 -2.23 4.97 -18.28
N SER A 47 -2.43 6.11 -17.62
CA SER A 47 -2.21 7.44 -18.22
C SER A 47 -0.74 7.82 -18.34
N LYS A 48 0.14 7.16 -17.57
CA LYS A 48 1.59 7.43 -17.52
C LYS A 48 2.45 6.24 -17.93
N THR A 49 1.83 5.08 -18.14
CA THR A 49 2.53 3.86 -18.55
C THR A 49 2.61 3.83 -20.06
N GLU A 50 3.82 3.79 -20.59
CA GLU A 50 4.06 3.93 -22.02
C GLU A 50 4.93 2.79 -22.56
N VAL A 51 4.58 2.30 -23.75
CA VAL A 51 5.39 1.35 -24.50
C VAL A 51 6.27 2.14 -25.46
N VAL A 52 7.53 2.33 -25.07
CA VAL A 52 8.50 3.15 -25.82
C VAL A 52 8.99 2.43 -27.06
N GLU A 53 9.25 1.13 -26.96
CA GLU A 53 9.76 0.36 -28.10
C GLU A 53 9.11 -1.02 -28.16
N ARG A 54 8.46 -1.30 -29.27
CA ARG A 54 8.11 -2.68 -29.64
C ARG A 54 9.30 -3.20 -30.43
N SER A 55 10.25 -3.84 -29.74
CA SER A 55 11.41 -4.47 -30.39
C SER A 55 10.92 -5.59 -31.32
N THR A 56 10.54 -5.21 -32.54
CA THR A 56 10.04 -6.06 -33.60
C THR A 56 10.51 -5.42 -34.90
N GLY A 57 11.53 -6.00 -35.54
CA GLY A 57 11.80 -5.74 -36.94
C GLY A 57 10.53 -5.97 -37.77
N LEU A 58 10.45 -5.33 -38.95
CA LEU A 58 9.30 -5.12 -39.84
C LEU A 58 8.28 -6.28 -40.07
N LEU A 59 8.56 -7.51 -39.62
CA LEU A 59 7.86 -8.73 -40.03
C LEU A 59 7.26 -9.59 -38.89
N ARG A 60 7.29 -9.18 -37.62
CA ARG A 60 6.57 -9.92 -36.55
C ARG A 60 5.19 -9.34 -36.28
N MET A 61 4.18 -10.22 -36.30
CA MET A 61 2.85 -9.93 -35.77
C MET A 61 2.95 -9.55 -34.29
N PHE A 62 2.23 -8.48 -33.93
CA PHE A 62 2.03 -8.01 -32.57
C PHE A 62 1.64 -9.16 -31.63
N ASP A 63 2.48 -9.47 -30.63
CA ASP A 63 2.18 -10.51 -29.64
C ASP A 63 1.59 -9.88 -28.37
N GLN A 64 0.27 -9.78 -28.35
CA GLN A 64 -0.51 -9.27 -27.21
C GLN A 64 -0.17 -9.99 -25.90
N LYS A 65 0.21 -11.28 -25.96
CA LYS A 65 0.55 -12.06 -24.77
C LYS A 65 1.84 -11.57 -24.13
N MET A 66 2.82 -11.14 -24.94
CA MET A 66 4.07 -10.59 -24.43
C MET A 66 3.87 -9.27 -23.68
N GLU A 67 2.99 -8.39 -24.17
CA GLU A 67 2.70 -7.13 -23.49
C GLU A 67 1.96 -7.36 -22.16
N GLN A 68 0.97 -8.25 -22.14
CA GLN A 68 0.27 -8.62 -20.90
C GLN A 68 1.22 -9.20 -19.86
N GLU A 69 2.13 -10.07 -20.28
CA GLU A 69 3.14 -10.66 -19.40
C GLU A 69 4.12 -9.60 -18.87
N ALA A 70 4.56 -8.67 -19.71
CA ALA A 70 5.41 -7.55 -19.27
C ALA A 70 4.71 -6.66 -18.24
N ARG A 71 3.42 -6.36 -18.42
CA ARG A 71 2.60 -5.60 -17.44
C ARG A 71 2.48 -6.33 -16.12
N ARG A 72 2.23 -7.65 -16.15
CA ARG A 72 2.17 -8.50 -14.95
C ARG A 72 3.49 -8.48 -14.19
N GLN A 73 4.61 -8.64 -14.90
CA GLN A 73 5.94 -8.59 -14.29
C GLN A 73 6.25 -7.21 -13.71
N ALA A 74 5.93 -6.13 -14.42
CA ALA A 74 6.14 -4.77 -13.93
C ALA A 74 5.39 -4.53 -12.60
N LEU A 75 4.12 -4.95 -12.52
CA LEU A 75 3.33 -4.80 -11.30
C LEU A 75 3.93 -5.57 -10.11
N GLU A 76 4.43 -6.79 -10.34
CA GLU A 76 5.11 -7.57 -9.31
C GLU A 76 6.39 -6.89 -8.83
N GLN A 77 7.19 -6.31 -9.73
CA GLN A 77 8.40 -5.58 -9.34
C GLN A 77 8.08 -4.29 -8.58
N ILE A 78 7.04 -3.55 -8.98
CA ILE A 78 6.55 -2.37 -8.27
C ILE A 78 6.12 -2.75 -6.83
N ARG A 79 5.39 -3.85 -6.65
CA ARG A 79 5.00 -4.34 -5.32
C ARG A 79 6.21 -4.64 -4.45
N LYS A 80 7.22 -5.32 -5.00
CA LYS A 80 8.47 -5.64 -4.29
C LYS A 80 9.23 -4.38 -3.92
N ALA A 81 9.40 -3.46 -4.87
CA ALA A 81 10.09 -2.19 -4.66
C ALA A 81 9.43 -1.36 -3.55
N ALA A 82 8.09 -1.26 -3.55
CA ALA A 82 7.36 -0.55 -2.50
C ALA A 82 7.56 -1.17 -1.11
N ARG A 83 7.54 -2.51 -1.01
CA ARG A 83 7.84 -3.20 0.25
C ARG A 83 9.27 -2.92 0.72
N SER A 84 10.25 -3.03 -0.18
CA SER A 84 11.66 -2.75 0.12
C SER A 84 11.91 -1.28 0.48
N ALA A 85 11.13 -0.36 -0.07
CA ALA A 85 11.17 1.06 0.25
C ALA A 85 10.53 1.42 1.60
N GLY A 86 9.93 0.44 2.32
CA GLY A 86 9.40 0.66 3.66
C GLY A 86 7.95 1.15 3.72
N ILE A 87 7.18 1.01 2.63
CA ILE A 87 5.79 1.52 2.56
C ILE A 87 4.86 1.02 3.69
N LEU A 88 5.14 -0.16 4.26
CA LEU A 88 4.38 -0.71 5.38
C LEU A 88 4.74 -0.03 6.70
N LYS A 89 6.01 0.33 6.89
CA LYS A 89 6.44 1.11 8.05
C LYS A 89 5.86 2.52 7.98
N ASP A 90 5.88 3.13 6.80
CA ASP A 90 5.25 4.45 6.59
C ASP A 90 3.75 4.42 6.90
N ALA A 91 3.07 3.33 6.56
CA ALA A 91 1.66 3.15 6.91
C ALA A 91 1.48 3.03 8.42
N GLU A 92 2.32 2.25 9.11
CA GLU A 92 2.30 2.12 10.57
C GLU A 92 2.45 3.49 11.25
N ASP A 93 3.48 4.25 10.87
CA ASP A 93 3.81 5.54 11.46
C ASP A 93 2.69 6.57 11.22
N ARG A 94 2.11 6.59 10.01
CA ARG A 94 1.00 7.47 9.66
C ARG A 94 -0.28 7.10 10.41
N THR A 95 -0.60 5.81 10.52
CA THR A 95 -1.76 5.34 11.28
C THR A 95 -1.62 5.71 12.76
N ARG A 96 -0.44 5.48 13.35
CA ARG A 96 -0.15 5.85 14.74
C ARG A 96 -0.35 7.35 14.96
N LEU A 97 0.19 8.19 14.06
CA LEU A 97 0.03 9.64 14.14
C LEU A 97 -1.44 10.07 14.09
N GLN A 98 -2.19 9.62 13.08
CA GLN A 98 -3.57 10.01 12.87
C GLN A 98 -4.49 9.60 14.03
N LEU A 99 -4.36 8.35 14.50
CA LEU A 99 -5.16 7.86 15.62
C LEU A 99 -4.79 8.53 16.94
N THR A 100 -3.51 8.86 17.15
CA THR A 100 -3.09 9.64 18.32
C THR A 100 -3.72 11.03 18.32
N VAL A 101 -3.72 11.71 17.17
CA VAL A 101 -4.36 13.03 17.02
C VAL A 101 -5.86 12.92 17.29
N LEU A 102 -6.53 11.92 16.73
CA LEU A 102 -7.96 11.70 16.94
C LEU A 102 -8.30 11.40 18.42
N ALA A 103 -7.55 10.52 19.07
CA ALA A 103 -7.74 10.16 20.46
C ALA A 103 -7.54 11.36 21.40
N ARG A 104 -6.52 12.19 21.13
CA ARG A 104 -6.30 13.43 21.89
C ARG A 104 -7.42 14.44 21.70
N ALA A 105 -7.92 14.60 20.47
CA ALA A 105 -9.08 15.45 20.20
C ALA A 105 -10.35 14.96 20.92
N ALA A 106 -10.46 13.65 21.17
CA ALA A 106 -11.55 13.06 21.96
C ALA A 106 -11.35 13.16 23.49
N GLY A 107 -10.24 13.72 23.97
CA GLY A 107 -9.98 13.98 25.40
C GLY A 107 -9.07 12.95 26.09
N PHE A 108 -8.50 11.99 25.38
CA PHE A 108 -7.53 11.05 25.94
C PHE A 108 -6.14 11.69 26.03
N THR A 109 -5.49 11.58 27.19
CA THR A 109 -4.16 12.15 27.42
C THR A 109 -3.04 11.16 27.14
N ASP A 110 -3.30 9.89 27.41
CA ASP A 110 -2.36 8.79 27.19
C ASP A 110 -2.90 7.87 26.10
N VAL A 111 -2.14 7.72 25.02
CA VAL A 111 -2.55 6.98 23.82
C VAL A 111 -1.48 5.95 23.49
N GLU A 112 -1.86 4.68 23.57
CA GLU A 112 -1.01 3.55 23.26
C GLU A 112 -1.57 2.82 22.03
N ILE A 113 -0.72 2.59 21.04
CA ILE A 113 -1.09 1.91 19.79
C ILE A 113 -0.09 0.78 19.54
N SER A 114 -0.59 -0.44 19.37
CA SER A 114 0.17 -1.63 19.00
C SER A 114 -0.36 -2.25 17.71
N PHE A 115 0.49 -3.01 17.02
CA PHE A 115 0.16 -3.67 15.76
C PHE A 115 0.41 -5.18 15.89
N GLU A 116 -0.61 -6.00 15.64
CA GLU A 116 -0.56 -7.47 15.75
C GLU A 116 -0.91 -8.18 14.43
#